data_AF-A0A967LJ57-F1
#
_entry.id   AF-A0A967LJ57-F1
#
_cell.length_a   1.000
_cell.length_b   1.000
_cell.length_c   1.000
_cell.angle_alpha   90.00
_cell.angle_beta   90.00
_cell.angle_gamma   90.00
#
_symmetry.space_group_name_H-M   'P 1'
#
loop_
_entity.id
_entity.type
_entity.pdbx_description
1 polymer ?
#
loop_
_entity_poly.entity_id
_entity_poly.type
_entity_poly.pdbx_seq_one_letter_code
_entity_poly.pdbx_strand_id
1 'polypeptide(L)' 'MDEKFWLERWENDEIGFHKEEPHHYLIRFIDRLQIRTGETFFVPLCGKSHDLVWLHDRGLDVVGIELSR' A
#
# COMPACT_ATOMS: atom_id res chain seq x y z
N MET A 1 15.17 -10.15 -6.14
CA MET A 1 14.78 -9.41 -4.92
C MET A 1 15.56 -10.07 -3.80
N ASP A 2 16.31 -9.31 -3.01
CA ASP A 2 17.04 -9.87 -1.86
C ASP A 2 16.14 -9.73 -0.63
N GLU A 3 15.61 -10.86 -0.16
CA GLU A 3 14.68 -10.91 0.98
C GLU A 3 15.34 -10.37 2.26
N LYS A 4 16.59 -10.77 2.48
CA LYS A 4 17.34 -10.41 3.68
C LYS A 4 17.59 -8.90 3.71
N PHE A 5 17.95 -8.32 2.57
CA PHE A 5 18.10 -6.88 2.43
C PHE A 5 16.83 -6.13 2.86
N TRP A 6 15.64 -6.54 2.40
CA TRP A 6 14.40 -5.85 2.73
C TRP A 6 14.00 -6.03 4.19
N LEU A 7 14.14 -7.24 4.75
CA LEU A 7 13.89 -7.48 6.16
C LEU A 7 14.80 -6.64 7.06
N GLU A 8 16.11 -6.57 6.75
CA GLU A 8 17.06 -5.74 7.50
C GLU A 8 16.69 -4.25 7.45
N ARG A 9 16.16 -3.73 6.33
CA ARG A 9 15.70 -2.33 6.28
C ARG A 9 14.51 -2.07 7.19
N TRP A 10 13.56 -3.00 7.27
CA TRP A 10 12.42 -2.89 8.17
C TRP A 10 12.87 -2.98 9.64
N GLU A 11 13.73 -3.94 9.97
CA GLU A 11 14.27 -4.12 11.33
C GLU A 11 15.07 -2.90 11.82
N ASN A 12 15.80 -2.25 10.92
CA ASN A 12 16.63 -1.08 11.24
C ASN A 12 15.93 0.27 11.04
N ASP A 13 14.60 0.30 10.82
CA ASP A 13 13.82 1.52 10.53
C ASP A 13 14.35 2.34 9.33
N GLU A 14 15.04 1.68 8.39
CA GLU A 14 15.59 2.31 7.19
C GLU A 14 14.56 2.44 6.06
N ILE A 15 13.38 2.91 6.42
CA ILE A 15 12.16 2.91 5.62
C ILE A 15 11.90 4.25 4.93
N GLY A 16 12.92 4.86 4.31
CA GLY A 16 12.80 6.14 3.60
C GLY A 16 11.83 6.14 2.41
N PHE A 17 11.33 4.97 2.02
CA PHE A 17 10.27 4.78 1.04
C PHE A 17 8.85 4.92 1.63
N HIS A 18 8.70 4.85 2.97
CA HIS A 18 7.41 5.03 3.64
C HIS A 18 6.94 6.48 3.55
N LYS A 19 5.63 6.66 3.35
CA LYS A 19 4.96 7.95 3.37
C LYS A 19 3.88 7.93 4.45
N GLU A 20 3.82 9.00 5.22
CA GLU A 20 2.81 9.20 6.28
C GLU A 20 1.42 9.50 5.72
N GLU A 21 1.33 9.87 4.44
CA GLU A 21 0.09 10.18 3.74
C GLU A 21 -0.10 9.22 2.56
N PRO A 22 -1.36 8.93 2.16
CA PRO A 22 -1.64 8.17 0.94
C PRO A 22 -0.98 8.82 -0.28
N HIS A 23 -0.56 8.00 -1.23
CA HIS A 23 0.17 8.44 -2.39
C HIS A 23 -0.68 9.42 -3.21
N HIS A 24 -0.22 10.67 -3.35
CA HIS A 24 -0.96 11.73 -4.04
C HIS A 24 -1.44 11.38 -5.46
N TYR A 25 -0.70 10.55 -6.21
CA TYR A 25 -1.17 10.04 -7.51
C TYR A 25 -2.29 9.02 -7.42
N LEU A 26 -2.35 8.19 -6.37
CA LEU A 26 -3.49 7.31 -6.13
C LEU A 26 -4.76 8.17 -5.97
N ILE A 27 -4.71 9.13 -5.06
CA ILE A 27 -5.82 10.07 -4.81
C ILE A 27 -6.23 10.79 -6.10
N ARG A 28 -5.25 11.30 -6.87
CA ARG A 28 -5.52 12.09 -8.09
C ARG A 28 -6.17 11.26 -9.21
N PHE A 29 -5.83 9.99 -9.32
CA PHE A 29 -6.16 9.21 -10.53
C PHE A 29 -7.11 8.04 -10.29
N ILE A 30 -7.41 7.66 -9.05
CA ILE A 30 -8.24 6.49 -8.78
C ILE A 30 -9.64 6.58 -9.42
N ASP A 31 -10.24 7.77 -9.45
CA ASP A 31 -11.60 7.95 -10.00
C ASP A 31 -11.67 7.65 -11.51
N ARG A 32 -10.52 7.67 -12.21
CA ARG A 32 -10.43 7.31 -13.63
C ARG A 32 -10.60 5.82 -13.88
N LEU A 33 -10.42 4.99 -12.85
CA LEU A 33 -10.56 3.54 -12.95
C LEU A 33 -12.02 3.09 -12.90
N GLN A 34 -12.97 4.00 -12.62
CA GLN A 34 -14.41 3.73 -12.57
C GLN A 34 -14.79 2.54 -11.66
N ILE A 35 -14.04 2.41 -10.57
CA ILE A 35 -14.14 1.32 -9.60
C ILE A 35 -15.50 1.39 -8.89
N ARG A 36 -16.09 0.22 -8.65
CA ARG A 36 -17.33 0.09 -7.89
C ARG A 36 -17.04 -0.27 -6.44
N THR A 37 -17.90 0.16 -5.53
CA THR A 37 -17.87 -0.28 -4.13
C THR A 37 -17.88 -1.81 -4.06
N GLY A 38 -17.04 -2.37 -3.20
CA GLY A 38 -16.85 -3.81 -3.05
C GLY A 38 -15.94 -4.45 -4.10
N GLU A 39 -15.35 -3.70 -5.03
CA GLU A 39 -14.26 -4.22 -5.85
C GLU A 39 -12.98 -4.33 -5.03
N THR A 40 -12.18 -5.35 -5.35
CA THR A 40 -10.96 -5.68 -4.61
C THR A 40 -9.72 -5.04 -5.24
N PHE A 41 -8.96 -4.31 -4.43
CA PHE A 41 -7.66 -3.75 -4.77
C PHE A 41 -6.53 -4.60 -4.20
N PHE A 42 -5.62 -5.04 -5.07
CA PHE A 42 -4.42 -5.74 -4.65
C PHE A 42 -3.23 -4.78 -4.61
N VAL A 43 -2.56 -4.71 -3.46
CA VAL A 43 -1.39 -3.86 -3.23
C VAL A 43 -0.18 -4.75 -2.91
N PRO A 44 0.67 -5.06 -3.90
CA PRO A 44 1.86 -5.88 -3.68
C PRO A 44 2.97 -5.09 -2.99
N LEU A 45 3.73 -5.75 -2.11
CA LEU A 45 4.80 -5.15 -1.31
C LEU A 45 4.30 -3.92 -0.54
N CYS A 46 3.16 -4.10 0.13
CA CYS A 46 2.39 -2.97 0.64
C CYS A 46 3.06 -2.26 1.82
N GLY A 47 4.07 -2.87 2.46
CA GLY A 47 4.63 -2.38 3.70
C GLY A 47 3.53 -2.03 4.71
N LYS A 48 3.67 -0.84 5.31
CA LYS A 48 2.65 -0.15 6.12
C LYS A 48 2.00 1.02 5.37
N SER A 49 1.70 0.86 4.07
CA SER A 49 1.18 1.96 3.25
C SER A 49 -0.18 2.46 3.74
N HIS A 50 -0.30 3.78 3.89
CA HIS A 50 -1.57 4.46 4.16
C HIS A 50 -2.59 4.35 3.01
N ASP A 51 -2.14 3.95 1.81
CA ASP A 51 -3.02 3.67 0.68
C ASP A 51 -4.02 2.55 0.99
N LEU A 52 -3.62 1.55 1.80
CA LEU A 52 -4.48 0.43 2.16
C LEU A 52 -5.74 0.90 2.90
N VAL A 53 -5.54 1.73 3.93
CA VAL A 53 -6.61 2.30 4.75
C VAL A 53 -7.45 3.25 3.91
N TRP A 54 -6.79 4.11 3.12
CA TRP A 54 -7.48 5.08 2.28
C TRP A 54 -8.39 4.43 1.23
N LEU A 55 -7.98 3.32 0.63
CA LEU A 55 -8.80 2.53 -0.30
C LEU A 55 -9.98 1.89 0.43
N HIS A 56 -9.73 1.27 1.59
CA HIS A 56 -10.77 0.64 2.40
C HIS A 56 -11.86 1.63 2.83
N ASP A 57 -11.48 2.82 3.29
CA ASP A 57 -12.42 3.86 3.73
C ASP A 57 -13.32 4.39 2.60
N ARG A 58 -12.96 4.12 1.34
CA ARG A 58 -13.78 4.43 0.15
C ARG A 58 -14.73 3.29 -0.24
N GLY A 59 -14.81 2.26 0.59
CA GLY A 59 -15.69 1.10 0.39
C GLY A 59 -15.14 0.08 -0.61
N LEU A 60 -13.81 0.01 -0.75
CA LEU A 60 -13.14 -1.02 -1.56
C LEU A 60 -12.62 -2.13 -0.64
N ASP A 61 -12.66 -3.36 -1.14
CA ASP A 61 -11.92 -4.44 -0.48
C ASP A 61 -10.45 -4.28 -0.82
N VAL A 62 -9.56 -4.54 0.14
CA VAL A 62 -8.11 -4.35 -0.07
C VAL A 62 -7.35 -5.58 0.40
N VAL A 63 -6.48 -6.08 -0.47
CA VAL A 63 -5.57 -7.20 -0.19
C VAL A 63 -4.15 -6.69 -0.34
N GLY A 64 -3.44 -6.59 0.79
CA GLY A 64 -2.02 -6.31 0.84
C GLY A 64 -1.20 -7.59 1.00
N ILE A 65 -0.03 -7.66 0.35
CA ILE A 65 0.99 -8.66 0.68
C ILE A 65 2.31 -7.95 0.94
N GLU A 66 2.96 -8.29 2.04
CA GLU A 66 4.26 -7.77 2.44
C GLU A 66 5.14 -8.93 2.92
N LEU A 67 6.44 -8.81 2.67
CA LEU A 67 7.44 -9.79 3.09
C LEU A 67 7.72 -9.66 4.59
N SER A 68 7.88 -8.42 5.07
CA SER A 68 8.03 -8.12 6.50
C SER A 68 6.71 -8.40 7.24
N ARG A 69 6.79 -9.12 8.36
CA ARG A 69 5.62 -9.45 9.19
C ARG A 69 5.30 -8.37 10.21
#